data_AF-A0A0F9AYY1-F1
#
_entry.id   AF-A0A0F9AYY1-F1
#
_cell.length_a   1.000
_cell.length_b   1.000
_cell.length_c   1.000
_cell.angle_alpha   90.00
_cell.angle_beta   90.00
_cell.angle_gamma   90.00
#
_symmetry.space_group_name_H-M   'P 1'
#
loop_
_entity.id
_entity.type
_entity.pdbx_description
1 polymer ?
#
loop_
_entity_poly.entity_id
_entity_poly.type
_entity_poly.pdbx_seq_one_letter_code
_entity_poly.pdbx_strand_id
1 'polypeptide(L)'
;MLDLSKYYVPHEGQKLIHASKAKEKYLEIARRWGKSRGAFGEFLQAYIDWTELFIAGKRDPFLEPAFHAWIVVPNFPQGRQTWNEILRFMPKEFIYGTPNRGDWTIDLRGPNKAHGFLEIKSAHDPEALQTVGLDFLWIQEAQDVSNAAIEKLRPVLQSKGRMQR
;
A
#
# COMPACT_ATOMS: atom_id res chain seq x y z
N MET A 1 7.37 -6.31 17.82
CA MET A 1 6.84 -5.14 17.09
C MET A 1 8.00 -4.27 16.66
N LEU A 2 8.15 -4.01 15.36
CA LEU A 2 9.14 -3.05 14.86
C LEU A 2 8.74 -1.64 15.31
N ASP A 3 9.69 -0.86 15.83
CA ASP A 3 9.45 0.54 16.19
C ASP A 3 9.36 1.40 14.92
N LEU A 4 8.13 1.71 14.50
CA LEU A 4 7.85 2.55 13.33
C LEU A 4 8.26 4.01 13.52
N SER A 5 8.45 4.49 14.75
CA SER A 5 8.78 5.90 15.01
C SER A 5 10.11 6.33 14.38
N LYS A 6 10.99 5.38 14.08
CA LYS A 6 12.25 5.60 13.35
C LYS A 6 12.05 5.96 11.88
N TYR A 7 10.93 5.54 11.29
CA TYR A 7 10.66 5.67 9.85
C TYR A 7 9.53 6.65 9.56
N TYR A 8 8.62 6.82 10.51
CA TYR A 8 7.44 7.65 10.38
C TYR A 8 6.91 8.08 11.75
N VAL A 9 6.84 9.40 11.97
CA VAL A 9 6.22 9.99 13.15
C VAL A 9 4.98 10.77 12.70
N PRO A 10 3.76 10.30 13.04
CA PRO A 10 2.54 10.99 12.64
C PRO A 10 2.35 12.29 13.44
N HIS A 11 1.95 13.36 12.75
CA HIS A 11 1.43 14.54 13.44
C HIS A 11 -0.03 14.30 13.88
N GLU A 12 -0.60 15.20 14.69
CA GLU A 12 -1.91 15.02 15.33
C GLU A 12 -3.03 14.59 14.37
N GLY A 13 -3.20 15.31 13.26
CA GLY A 13 -4.18 14.94 12.24
C GLY A 13 -3.99 13.54 11.64
N GLN A 14 -2.75 13.08 11.44
CA GLN A 14 -2.48 11.72 10.97
C GLN A 14 -2.79 10.68 12.03
N LYS A 15 -2.53 10.97 13.32
CA LYS A 15 -2.88 10.06 14.43
C LYS A 15 -4.38 9.74 14.45
N LEU A 16 -5.23 10.73 14.14
CA LEU A 16 -6.67 10.52 14.04
C LEU A 16 -7.04 9.53 12.92
N ILE A 17 -6.35 9.61 11.78
CA ILE A 17 -6.55 8.68 10.67
C ILE A 17 -6.12 7.27 11.08
N HIS A 18 -4.95 7.13 11.71
CA HIS A 18 -4.40 5.84 12.12
C HIS A 18 -5.23 5.18 13.22
N ALA A 19 -5.81 5.97 14.11
CA ALA A 19 -6.71 5.49 15.15
C ALA A 19 -8.05 4.96 14.58
N SER A 20 -8.45 5.39 13.38
CA SER A 20 -9.68 4.92 12.74
C SER A 20 -9.58 3.45 12.35
N LYS A 21 -10.60 2.67 12.74
CA LYS A 21 -10.76 1.26 12.37
C LYS A 21 -11.54 1.05 11.06
N ALA A 22 -11.93 2.15 10.39
CA ALA A 22 -12.61 2.06 9.11
C ALA A 22 -11.73 1.34 8.09
N LYS A 23 -12.32 0.43 7.30
CA LYS A 23 -11.61 -0.27 6.21
C LYS A 23 -11.25 0.68 5.09
N GLU A 24 -12.15 1.59 4.74
CA GLU A 24 -11.97 2.58 3.70
C GLU A 24 -11.86 3.97 4.35
N LYS A 25 -10.82 4.71 3.98
CA LYS A 25 -10.55 6.05 4.51
C LYS A 25 -10.40 7.03 3.37
N TYR A 26 -11.32 8.00 3.29
CA TYR A 26 -11.32 9.06 2.29
C TYR A 26 -10.80 10.35 2.93
N LEU A 27 -9.78 10.95 2.33
CA LEU A 27 -9.09 12.11 2.89
C LEU A 27 -9.09 13.27 1.90
N GLU A 28 -9.96 14.25 2.14
CA GLU A 28 -9.96 15.52 1.42
C GLU A 28 -9.21 16.57 2.27
N ILE A 29 -7.93 16.75 1.97
CA ILE A 29 -7.03 17.56 2.78
C ILE A 29 -6.09 18.40 1.92
N ALA A 30 -5.72 19.56 2.44
CA ALA A 30 -4.89 20.54 1.75
C ALA A 30 -3.49 20.00 1.37
N ARG A 31 -2.88 20.65 0.37
CA ARG A 31 -1.49 20.37 -0.03
C ARG A 31 -0.54 20.59 1.16
N ARG A 32 0.54 19.79 1.20
CA ARG A 32 1.59 19.80 2.25
C ARG A 32 1.13 19.38 3.65
N TRP A 33 -0.11 18.94 3.83
CA TRP A 33 -0.55 18.33 5.08
C TRP A 33 0.21 17.02 5.40
N GLY A 34 0.74 16.33 4.38
CA GLY A 34 1.46 15.07 4.55
C GLY A 34 0.60 13.83 4.29
N LYS A 35 -0.43 13.95 3.43
CA LYS A 35 -1.35 12.85 3.07
C LYS A 35 -0.63 11.57 2.64
N SER A 36 0.37 11.69 1.77
CA SER A 36 1.15 10.56 1.27
C SER A 36 1.97 9.89 2.37
N ARG A 37 2.54 10.67 3.30
CA ARG A 37 3.28 10.13 4.45
C ARG A 37 2.35 9.41 5.43
N GLY A 38 1.12 9.92 5.61
CA GLY A 38 0.07 9.25 6.36
C GLY A 38 -0.29 7.88 5.78
N ALA A 39 -0.63 7.85 4.48
CA ALA A 39 -0.96 6.60 3.78
C ALA A 39 0.21 5.60 3.77
N PHE A 40 1.45 6.10 3.65
CA PHE A 40 2.64 5.27 3.80
C PHE A 40 2.78 4.65 5.21
N GLY A 41 2.46 5.40 6.26
CA GLY A 41 2.42 4.88 7.63
C GLY A 41 1.38 3.76 7.80
N GLU A 42 0.18 3.95 7.24
CA GLU A 42 -0.88 2.93 7.22
C GLU A 42 -0.44 1.66 6.48
N PHE A 43 0.23 1.82 5.33
CA PHE A 43 0.81 0.70 4.59
C PHE A 43 1.82 -0.09 5.43
N LEU A 44 2.78 0.61 6.07
CA LEU A 44 3.78 -0.05 6.91
C LEU A 44 3.13 -0.82 8.07
N GLN A 45 2.14 -0.21 8.72
CA GLN A 45 1.39 -0.87 9.80
C GLN A 45 0.60 -2.07 9.28
N ALA A 46 -0.06 -1.96 8.13
CA ALA A 46 -0.79 -3.07 7.52
C ALA A 46 0.14 -4.25 7.21
N TYR A 47 1.34 -4.00 6.68
CA TYR A 47 2.31 -5.06 6.41
C TYR A 47 2.85 -5.72 7.68
N ILE A 48 3.11 -4.95 8.74
CA ILE A 48 3.50 -5.48 10.06
C ILE A 48 2.39 -6.35 10.64
N ASP A 49 1.16 -5.82 10.72
CA ASP A 49 0.00 -6.55 11.23
C ASP A 49 -0.21 -7.85 10.46
N TRP A 50 -0.09 -7.81 9.13
CA TRP A 50 -0.20 -8.99 8.28
C TRP A 50 0.87 -10.02 8.63
N THR A 51 2.13 -9.59 8.76
CA THR A 51 3.28 -10.46 9.05
C THR A 51 3.15 -11.12 10.42
N GLU A 52 2.70 -10.37 11.44
CA GLU A 52 2.45 -10.93 12.78
C GLU A 52 1.35 -11.99 12.75
N LEU A 53 0.26 -11.75 12.01
CA LEU A 53 -0.80 -12.74 11.82
C LEU A 53 -0.31 -13.97 11.05
N PHE A 54 0.56 -13.79 10.05
CA PHE A 54 1.16 -14.89 9.30
C PHE A 54 2.05 -15.76 10.18
N ILE A 55 2.95 -15.16 10.97
CA ILE A 55 3.81 -15.88 11.93
C ILE A 55 2.97 -16.65 12.96
N ALA A 56 1.83 -16.08 13.38
CA ALA A 56 0.90 -16.73 14.29
C ALA A 56 0.04 -17.84 13.63
N GLY A 57 0.26 -18.17 12.35
CA GLY A 57 -0.49 -19.19 11.62
C GLY A 57 -1.94 -18.80 11.28
N LYS A 58 -2.26 -17.49 11.30
CA LYS A 58 -3.61 -16.96 11.06
C LYS A 58 -3.82 -16.43 9.64
N ARG A 59 -2.85 -16.61 8.75
CA ARG A 59 -2.93 -16.27 7.32
C ARG A 59 -2.67 -17.50 6.47
N ASP A 60 -3.32 -17.54 5.32
CA ASP A 60 -3.15 -18.61 4.35
C ASP A 60 -1.74 -18.54 3.72
N PRO A 61 -0.89 -19.56 3.89
CA PRO A 61 0.45 -19.56 3.34
C PRO A 61 0.52 -19.85 1.83
N PHE A 62 -0.60 -20.19 1.20
CA PHE A 62 -0.68 -20.51 -0.23
C PHE A 62 -1.15 -19.35 -1.09
N LEU A 63 -1.48 -18.20 -0.51
CA LEU A 63 -1.75 -16.97 -1.27
C LEU A 63 -0.45 -16.46 -1.91
N GLU A 64 -0.50 -16.19 -3.21
CA GLU A 64 0.62 -15.62 -3.96
C GLU A 64 0.15 -14.33 -4.67
N PRO A 65 0.81 -13.17 -4.43
CA PRO A 65 1.76 -12.94 -3.33
C PRO A 65 1.03 -13.03 -1.98
N ALA A 66 1.75 -13.36 -0.90
CA ALA A 66 1.11 -13.61 0.40
C ALA A 66 0.52 -12.32 1.01
N PHE A 67 1.23 -11.20 0.89
CA PHE A 67 0.68 -9.85 1.09
C PHE A 67 0.75 -9.08 -0.24
N HIS A 68 -0.38 -8.54 -0.71
CA HIS A 68 -0.42 -7.77 -1.96
C HIS A 68 -0.88 -6.34 -1.73
N ALA A 69 -0.08 -5.35 -2.12
CA ALA A 69 -0.43 -3.94 -2.00
C ALA A 69 -0.26 -3.19 -3.31
N TRP A 70 -1.23 -2.34 -3.64
CA TRP A 70 -1.13 -1.39 -4.74
C TRP A 70 -1.14 0.05 -4.24
N ILE A 71 -0.30 0.87 -4.87
CA ILE A 71 -0.45 2.32 -4.87
C ILE A 71 -0.91 2.72 -6.26
N VAL A 72 -2.13 3.24 -6.37
CA VAL A 72 -2.69 3.67 -7.65
C VAL A 72 -2.51 5.17 -7.78
N VAL A 73 -1.87 5.60 -8.85
CA VAL A 73 -1.69 7.01 -9.23
C VAL A 73 -2.51 7.29 -10.49
N PRO A 74 -2.88 8.55 -10.80
CA PRO A 74 -3.72 8.79 -11.98
C PRO A 74 -2.98 8.45 -13.28
N ASN A 75 -1.68 8.76 -13.34
CA ASN A 75 -0.78 8.25 -14.37
C ASN A 75 0.66 8.11 -13.83
N PHE A 76 1.49 7.33 -14.54
CA PHE A 76 2.89 7.12 -14.14
C PHE A 76 3.68 8.42 -13.97
N PRO A 77 3.67 9.40 -14.91
CA PRO A 77 4.37 10.67 -14.70
C PRO A 77 4.05 11.36 -13.36
N GLN A 78 2.77 11.41 -12.96
CA GLN A 78 2.35 11.96 -11.67
C GLN A 78 2.78 11.09 -10.48
N GLY A 79 2.88 9.77 -10.65
CA GLY A 79 3.32 8.85 -9.61
C GLY A 79 4.83 8.86 -9.33
N ARG A 80 5.64 9.56 -10.15
CA ARG A 80 7.10 9.58 -9.99
C ARG A 80 7.52 10.11 -8.62
N GLN A 81 6.83 11.11 -8.11
CA GLN A 81 7.08 11.64 -6.77
C GLN A 81 6.80 10.58 -5.70
N THR A 82 5.64 9.93 -5.77
CA THR A 82 5.25 8.85 -4.85
C THR A 82 6.29 7.73 -4.86
N TRP A 83 6.71 7.28 -6.04
CA TRP A 83 7.75 6.25 -6.18
C TRP A 83 9.07 6.65 -5.50
N ASN A 84 9.54 7.88 -5.74
CA ASN A 84 10.75 8.39 -5.12
C ASN A 84 10.63 8.50 -3.59
N GLU A 85 9.47 8.90 -3.08
CA GLU A 85 9.20 8.93 -1.64
C GLU A 85 9.22 7.52 -1.04
N ILE A 86 8.59 6.55 -1.69
CA ILE A 86 8.65 5.14 -1.28
C ILE A 86 10.11 4.67 -1.22
N LEU A 87 10.87 4.84 -2.29
CA LEU A 87 12.28 4.43 -2.33
C LEU A 87 13.15 5.13 -1.27
N ARG A 88 12.81 6.36 -0.91
CA ARG A 88 13.55 7.15 0.09
C ARG A 88 13.23 6.72 1.51
N PHE A 89 11.97 6.41 1.80
CA PHE A 89 11.49 6.24 3.17
C PHE A 89 11.15 4.80 3.56
N MET A 90 11.08 3.88 2.59
CA MET A 90 10.92 2.46 2.87
C MET A 90 12.05 1.96 3.77
N PRO A 91 11.74 1.33 4.93
CA PRO A 91 12.74 0.64 5.74
C PRO A 91 13.50 -0.37 4.89
N LYS A 92 14.83 -0.34 4.91
CA LYS A 92 15.65 -1.29 4.12
C LYS A 92 15.40 -2.72 4.57
N GLU A 93 15.06 -2.90 5.84
CA GLU A 93 14.70 -4.18 6.45
C GLU A 93 13.42 -4.76 5.83
N PHE A 94 12.55 -3.94 5.26
CA PHE A 94 11.31 -4.38 4.62
C PHE A 94 11.51 -4.73 3.15
N ILE A 95 12.65 -4.38 2.56
CA ILE A 95 12.93 -4.65 1.15
C ILE A 95 13.63 -6.00 1.02
N TYR A 96 13.09 -6.86 0.17
CA TYR A 96 13.73 -8.08 -0.29
C TYR A 96 14.36 -7.81 -1.66
N GLY A 97 15.69 -7.99 -1.78
CA GLY A 97 16.40 -7.72 -3.03
C GLY A 97 16.46 -6.23 -3.40
N THR A 98 16.39 -5.95 -4.69
CA THR A 98 16.49 -4.59 -5.25
C THR A 98 15.15 -4.18 -5.86
N PRO A 99 14.60 -3.00 -5.51
CA PRO A 99 13.40 -2.48 -6.14
C PRO A 99 13.52 -2.41 -7.67
N ASN A 100 12.50 -2.90 -8.38
CA ASN A 100 12.45 -2.78 -9.82
C ASN A 100 11.95 -1.38 -10.20
N ARG A 101 12.86 -0.55 -10.70
CA ARG A 101 12.57 0.84 -11.09
C ARG A 101 11.89 0.97 -12.46
N GLY A 102 11.93 -0.07 -13.29
CA GLY A 102 11.21 -0.12 -14.56
C GLY A 102 9.72 -0.34 -14.33
N ASP A 103 9.41 -1.35 -13.53
CA ASP A 103 8.03 -1.80 -13.28
C ASP A 103 7.39 -1.18 -12.01
N TRP A 104 8.19 -0.44 -11.23
CA TRP A 104 7.77 0.24 -10.00
C TRP A 104 7.25 -0.74 -8.95
N THR A 105 8.05 -1.79 -8.73
CA THR A 105 7.71 -2.87 -7.80
C THR A 105 8.77 -3.08 -6.73
N ILE A 106 8.32 -3.55 -5.57
CA ILE A 106 9.15 -3.88 -4.42
C ILE A 106 8.67 -5.21 -3.85
N ASP A 107 9.56 -6.20 -3.82
CA ASP A 107 9.37 -7.40 -3.01
C ASP A 107 9.61 -7.05 -1.54
N LEU A 108 8.64 -7.41 -0.69
CA LEU A 108 8.69 -7.17 0.74
C LEU A 108 9.24 -8.39 1.47
N ARG A 109 10.19 -8.14 2.38
CA ARG A 109 10.90 -9.16 3.13
C ARG A 109 9.99 -9.82 4.16
N GLY A 110 9.83 -11.13 4.04
CA GLY A 110 9.30 -12.00 5.09
C GLY A 110 10.43 -12.67 5.89
N PRO A 111 10.10 -13.60 6.80
CA PRO A 111 11.09 -14.26 7.65
C PRO A 111 12.22 -14.97 6.89
N ASN A 112 11.89 -15.67 5.80
CA ASN A 112 12.85 -16.51 5.07
C ASN A 112 12.90 -16.27 3.55
N LYS A 113 11.96 -15.52 2.98
CA LYS A 113 11.87 -15.21 1.54
C LYS A 113 11.06 -13.91 1.33
N ALA A 114 10.86 -13.48 0.08
CA ALA A 114 9.84 -12.48 -0.24
C ALA A 114 8.45 -13.02 0.12
N HIS A 115 7.66 -12.25 0.86
CA HIS A 115 6.27 -12.61 1.24
C HIS A 115 5.26 -11.53 0.88
N GLY A 116 5.69 -10.30 0.67
CA GLY A 116 4.81 -9.24 0.20
C GLY A 116 5.24 -8.70 -1.15
N PHE A 117 4.31 -8.07 -1.84
CA PHE A 117 4.54 -7.42 -3.12
C PHE A 117 3.83 -6.07 -3.14
N LEU A 118 4.62 -5.01 -3.33
CA LEU A 118 4.13 -3.65 -3.51
C LEU A 118 4.34 -3.23 -4.96
N GLU A 119 3.27 -2.76 -5.60
CA GLU A 119 3.32 -2.23 -6.96
C GLU A 119 2.72 -0.83 -7.02
N ILE A 120 3.29 0.02 -7.87
CA ILE A 120 2.60 1.25 -8.29
C ILE A 120 1.89 0.99 -9.62
N LYS A 121 0.59 1.27 -9.66
CA LYS A 121 -0.26 1.12 -10.85
C LYS A 121 -0.76 2.48 -11.32
N SER A 122 -1.00 2.60 -12.61
CA SER A 122 -1.57 3.78 -13.24
C SER A 122 -3.06 3.57 -13.51
N ALA A 123 -3.89 4.54 -13.14
CA ALA A 123 -5.32 4.54 -13.43
C ALA A 123 -5.68 5.06 -14.84
N HIS A 124 -4.68 5.54 -15.59
CA HIS A 124 -4.87 5.96 -16.99
C HIS A 124 -5.44 4.85 -17.88
N ASP A 125 -5.10 3.59 -17.59
CA ASP A 125 -5.71 2.42 -18.23
C ASP A 125 -6.48 1.60 -17.18
N PRO A 126 -7.81 1.81 -17.06
CA PRO A 126 -8.64 1.09 -16.10
C PRO A 126 -8.62 -0.43 -16.26
N GLU A 127 -8.43 -0.95 -17.48
CA GLU A 127 -8.43 -2.39 -17.73
C GLU A 127 -7.18 -3.08 -17.17
N ALA A 128 -6.14 -2.32 -16.84
CA ALA A 128 -4.97 -2.82 -16.14
C ALA A 128 -5.18 -2.96 -14.62
N LEU A 129 -6.33 -2.51 -14.07
CA LEU A 129 -6.65 -2.48 -12.64
C LEU A 129 -7.65 -3.56 -12.23
N GLN A 130 -7.42 -4.81 -12.62
CA GLN A 130 -8.33 -5.92 -12.32
C GLN A 130 -7.60 -7.22 -11.96
N THR A 131 -8.38 -8.27 -11.67
CA THR A 131 -7.96 -9.68 -11.48
C THR A 131 -6.99 -9.99 -10.35
N VAL A 132 -6.83 -9.08 -9.38
CA VAL A 132 -6.01 -9.32 -8.18
C VAL A 132 -6.84 -9.20 -6.90
N GLY A 133 -6.37 -9.85 -5.84
CA GLY A 133 -6.89 -9.68 -4.49
C GLY A 133 -5.88 -8.95 -3.63
N LEU A 134 -6.22 -7.74 -3.16
CA LEU A 134 -5.31 -6.88 -2.41
C LEU A 134 -5.53 -6.97 -0.90
N ASP A 135 -4.43 -6.93 -0.17
CA ASP A 135 -4.41 -6.70 1.27
C ASP A 135 -4.46 -5.21 1.61
N PHE A 136 -3.89 -4.36 0.75
CA PHE A 136 -3.84 -2.91 0.93
C PHE A 136 -3.98 -2.14 -0.39
N LEU A 137 -4.85 -1.13 -0.44
CA LEU A 137 -4.99 -0.22 -1.58
C LEU A 137 -4.84 1.25 -1.16
N TRP A 138 -3.86 1.94 -1.73
CA TRP A 138 -3.71 3.38 -1.61
C TRP A 138 -3.91 4.07 -2.95
N ILE A 139 -4.96 4.86 -3.08
CA ILE A 139 -5.20 5.72 -4.25
C ILE A 139 -4.66 7.13 -3.97
N GLN A 140 -3.70 7.57 -4.78
CA GLN A 140 -3.08 8.89 -4.70
C GLN A 140 -3.72 9.84 -5.70
N GLU A 141 -3.99 11.09 -5.27
CA GLU A 141 -4.72 12.09 -6.07
C GLU A 141 -6.04 11.54 -6.65
N ALA A 142 -6.86 10.95 -5.77
CA ALA A 142 -8.08 10.25 -6.16
C ALA A 142 -9.08 11.13 -6.95
N GLN A 143 -9.04 12.46 -6.79
CA GLN A 143 -9.85 13.39 -7.57
C GLN A 143 -9.52 13.38 -9.07
N ASP A 144 -8.32 12.95 -9.44
CA ASP A 144 -7.84 12.88 -10.82
C ASP A 144 -7.98 11.46 -11.41
N VAL A 145 -8.53 10.51 -10.65
CA VAL A 145 -8.79 9.13 -11.07
C VAL A 145 -10.20 9.03 -11.65
N SER A 146 -10.33 8.41 -12.82
CA SER A 146 -11.62 8.27 -13.50
C SER A 146 -12.58 7.33 -12.75
N ASN A 147 -13.88 7.58 -12.87
CA ASN A 147 -14.90 6.69 -12.29
C ASN A 147 -14.76 5.25 -12.79
N ALA A 148 -14.41 5.06 -14.07
CA ALA A 148 -14.16 3.73 -14.65
C ALA A 148 -13.02 2.98 -13.93
N ALA A 149 -11.92 3.67 -13.60
CA ALA A 149 -10.84 3.07 -12.80
C ALA A 149 -11.30 2.75 -11.37
N ILE A 150 -12.06 3.64 -10.73
CA ILE A 150 -12.61 3.39 -9.39
C ILE A 150 -13.52 2.16 -9.39
N GLU A 151 -14.36 1.98 -10.40
CA GLU A 151 -15.23 0.81 -10.54
C GLU A 151 -14.44 -0.51 -10.63
N LYS A 152 -13.30 -0.50 -11.33
CA LYS A 152 -12.39 -1.66 -11.42
C LYS A 152 -11.65 -1.94 -10.10
N LEU A 153 -11.39 -0.91 -9.30
CA LEU A 153 -10.70 -1.04 -8.00
C LEU A 153 -11.60 -1.52 -6.86
N ARG A 154 -12.92 -1.31 -6.89
CA ARG A 154 -13.80 -1.76 -5.79
C ARG A 154 -13.72 -3.27 -5.53
N PRO A 155 -13.73 -4.16 -6.55
CA PRO A 155 -13.71 -5.60 -6.31
C PRO A 155 -12.35 -6.14 -5.85
N VAL A 156 -11.23 -5.46 -6.14
CA VAL A 156 -9.90 -5.99 -5.80
C VAL A 156 -9.66 -6.06 -4.29
N LEU A 157 -10.38 -5.24 -3.52
CA LEU A 157 -10.40 -5.31 -2.05
C LEU A 157 -11.36 -6.36 -1.49
N GLN A 158 -12.14 -7.09 -2.31
CA GLN A 158 -13.16 -8.03 -1.83
C GLN A 158 -12.70 -9.50 -1.80
N SER A 159 -11.41 -9.75 -1.99
CA SER A 159 -10.88 -11.11 -2.02
C SER A 159 -10.88 -11.78 -0.65
N LYS A 160 -11.37 -13.02 -0.58
CA LYS A 160 -11.48 -13.81 0.65
C LYS A 160 -10.07 -14.13 1.19
N GLY A 161 -9.87 -13.95 2.50
CA GLY A 161 -8.59 -14.23 3.16
C GLY A 161 -7.59 -13.07 3.17
N ARG A 162 -7.80 -12.04 2.35
CA ARG A 162 -7.02 -10.80 2.33
C ARG A 162 -7.40 -9.84 3.47
N MET A 163 -6.55 -8.87 3.77
CA MET A 163 -6.80 -7.83 4.79
C MET A 163 -7.85 -6.80 4.39
N GLN A 164 -7.90 -6.43 3.11
CA GLN A 164 -8.88 -5.46 2.58
C GLN A 164 -8.79 -4.09 3.27
N ARG A 165 -7.57 -3.54 3.40
CA ARG A 165 -7.30 -2.21 3.99
C ARG A 165 -6.97 -1.14 2.95
#